data_AF-A0A7Y3N5H2-F1
#
_entry.id   AF-A0A7Y3N5H2-F1
#
_cell.length_a   1.000
_cell.length_b   1.000
_cell.length_c   1.000
_cell.angle_alpha   90.00
_cell.angle_beta   90.00
_cell.angle_gamma   90.00
#
_symmetry.space_group_name_H-M   'P 1'
#
loop_
_entity.id
_entity.type
_entity.pdbx_description
1 polymer ?
#
loop_
_entity_poly.entity_id
_entity_poly.type
_entity_poly.pdbx_seq_one_letter_code
_entity_poly.pdbx_strand_id
1 'polypeptide(L)' 'MYGLEKSPKAPFQFDLEIELKKDPSKAKVMLKSVDEKIQEIKNILRQGKATEDFDNYGILLNGYVALQKVLKKIEAKK' A
#
# COMPACT_ATOMS: atom_id res chain seq x y z
N MET A 1 31.56 33.54 -14.90
CA MET A 1 30.95 32.27 -15.34
C MET A 1 29.74 32.00 -14.47
N TYR A 2 28.52 32.03 -15.02
CA TYR A 2 27.32 31.58 -14.32
C TYR A 2 27.28 30.05 -14.40
N GLY A 3 27.52 29.37 -13.28
CA GLY A 3 27.73 27.92 -13.29
C GLY A 3 27.56 27.25 -11.93
N LEU A 4 26.61 27.71 -11.11
CA LEU A 4 26.12 26.92 -9.98
C LEU A 4 24.82 26.24 -10.43
N GLU A 5 24.95 25.20 -11.24
CA GLU A 5 23.84 24.29 -11.48
C GLU A 5 23.42 23.70 -10.12
N LYS A 6 22.23 24.08 -9.66
CA LYS A 6 21.65 23.48 -8.45
C LYS A 6 21.51 21.99 -8.75
N SER A 7 22.15 21.15 -7.94
CA SER A 7 21.92 19.71 -8.03
C SER A 7 20.41 19.45 -7.97
N PRO A 8 19.87 18.60 -8.87
CA PRO A 8 18.45 18.32 -8.88
C PRO A 8 18.08 17.79 -7.50
N LYS A 9 17.14 18.48 -6.82
CA LYS A 9 16.64 18.02 -5.53
C LYS A 9 16.13 16.60 -5.72
N ALA A 10 16.62 15.67 -4.88
CA ALA A 10 16.11 14.32 -4.89
C ALA A 10 14.58 14.36 -4.76
N PRO A 11 13.84 13.54 -5.53
CA PRO A 11 12.40 13.47 -5.40
C PRO A 11 12.05 13.13 -3.96
N PHE A 12 11.03 13.79 -3.43
CA PHE A 12 10.53 13.52 -2.09
C PHE A 12 10.21 12.03 -1.96
N GLN A 13 10.76 11.38 -0.95
CA GLN A 13 10.50 9.97 -0.63
C GLN A 13 9.84 9.91 0.73
N PHE A 14 8.77 9.12 0.82
CA PHE A 14 8.12 8.83 2.09
C PHE A 14 8.99 7.86 2.90
N ASP A 15 8.97 8.00 4.23
CA ASP A 15 9.74 7.13 5.13
C ASP A 15 9.43 5.65 4.91
N LEU A 16 8.15 5.31 4.73
CA LEU A 16 7.71 3.94 4.41
C LEU A 16 8.32 3.44 3.09
N GLU A 17 8.41 4.27 2.06
CA GLU A 17 9.04 3.86 0.79
C GLU A 17 10.53 3.59 0.99
N ILE A 18 11.21 4.39 1.80
CA ILE A 18 12.63 4.22 2.11
C ILE A 18 12.83 2.91 2.88
N GLU A 19 12.01 2.64 3.88
CA GLU A 19 12.07 1.42 4.69
C GLU A 19 11.82 0.15 3.85
N LEU A 20 10.79 0.17 3.00
CA LEU A 20 10.43 -0.97 2.16
C LEU A 20 11.46 -1.24 1.05
N LYS A 21 12.11 -0.20 0.54
CA LYS A 21 13.23 -0.35 -0.42
C LYS A 21 14.48 -0.92 0.25
N LYS A 22 14.76 -0.52 1.49
CA LYS A 22 15.91 -1.02 2.27
C LYS A 22 15.73 -2.47 2.70
N ASP A 23 14.53 -2.87 3.10
CA ASP A 23 14.22 -4.23 3.55
C ASP A 23 13.07 -4.86 2.73
N PRO A 24 13.42 -5.61 1.67
CA PRO A 24 12.44 -6.27 0.83
C PRO A 24 11.61 -7.35 1.54
N SER A 25 12.12 -7.91 2.64
CA SER A 25 11.42 -8.92 3.40
C SER A 25 10.21 -8.31 4.12
N LYS A 26 10.37 -7.10 4.67
CA LYS A 26 9.26 -6.33 5.26
C LYS A 26 8.16 -6.04 4.24
N ALA A 27 8.51 -5.70 3.01
CA ALA A 27 7.54 -5.48 1.95
C ALA A 27 6.69 -6.73 1.67
N LYS A 28 7.31 -7.91 1.60
CA LYS A 28 6.61 -9.18 1.40
C LYS A 28 5.70 -9.53 2.58
N VAL A 29 6.18 -9.33 3.81
CA VAL A 29 5.39 -9.57 5.03
C VAL A 29 4.17 -8.65 5.07
N MET A 30 4.36 -7.36 4.77
CA MET A 30 3.28 -6.38 4.74
C MET A 30 2.26 -6.68 3.62
N LEU A 31 2.73 -7.04 2.42
CA LEU A 31 1.87 -7.49 1.32
C LEU A 31 1.03 -8.71 1.70
N LYS A 32 1.66 -9.72 2.32
CA LYS A 32 0.94 -10.92 2.80
C LYS A 32 -0.14 -10.56 3.82
N SER A 33 0.18 -9.70 4.79
CA SER A 33 -0.80 -9.23 5.79
C SER A 33 -1.97 -8.48 5.15
N VAL A 34 -1.69 -7.61 4.17
CA VAL A 34 -2.74 -6.91 3.41
C VAL A 34 -3.61 -7.89 2.62
N ASP A 35 -3.03 -8.92 2.01
CA ASP A 35 -3.76 -9.95 1.28
C ASP A 35 -4.69 -10.76 2.21
N GLU A 36 -4.19 -11.14 3.38
CA GLU A 36 -4.99 -11.82 4.41
C GLU A 36 -6.19 -10.96 4.84
N LYS A 37 -5.98 -9.65 5.07
CA LYS A 37 -7.06 -8.72 5.42
C LYS A 37 -8.07 -8.53 4.29
N ILE A 38 -7.63 -8.47 3.04
CA ILE A 38 -8.53 -8.42 1.88
C ILE A 38 -9.42 -9.67 1.83
N GLN A 39 -8.86 -10.87 2.07
CA GLN A 39 -9.64 -12.11 2.06
C GLN A 39 -10.62 -12.18 3.24
N GLU A 40 -10.19 -11.74 4.44
CA GLU A 40 -11.05 -11.64 5.62
C GLU A 40 -12.27 -10.75 5.35
N ILE A 41 -12.05 -9.54 4.82
CA ILE A 41 -13.14 -8.61 4.49
C ILE A 41 -14.06 -9.18 3.41
N LYS A 42 -13.52 -9.81 2.36
CA LYS A 42 -14.33 -10.46 1.32
C LYS A 42 -15.20 -11.57 1.90
N ASN A 43 -14.69 -12.36 2.84
CA ASN A 43 -15.47 -13.41 3.49
C ASN A 43 -16.61 -12.83 4.32
N ILE A 44 -16.36 -11.73 5.05
CA ILE A 44 -17.40 -11.03 5.82
C ILE A 44 -18.50 -10.49 4.89
N LEU A 45 -18.12 -9.85 3.79
CA LEU A 45 -19.06 -9.31 2.79
C LEU A 45 -19.90 -10.43 2.15
N ARG A 46 -19.31 -11.61 1.87
CA ARG A 46 -20.04 -12.78 1.34
C ARG A 46 -21.04 -13.38 2.32
N GLN A 47 -20.80 -13.23 3.62
CA GLN A 47 -21.69 -13.74 4.66
C GLN A 47 -22.95 -12.87 4.84
N GLY A 48 -23.05 -11.72 4.15
CA GLY A 48 -24.27 -10.91 4.13
C GLY A 48 -24.65 -10.28 5.47
N LYS A 49 -23.65 -9.86 6.27
CA LYS A 49 -23.92 -9.09 7.49
C LYS A 49 -24.61 -7.75 7.16
N ALA A 50 -25.36 -7.24 8.13
CA ALA A 50 -26.28 -6.11 8.04
C ALA A 50 -25.82 -4.94 7.14
N THR A 51 -26.79 -4.28 6.51
CA THR A 51 -26.62 -3.23 5.48
C THR A 51 -25.67 -2.10 5.87
N GLU A 52 -25.67 -1.65 7.13
CA GLU A 52 -24.77 -0.57 7.58
C GLU A 52 -23.30 -0.99 7.63
N ASP A 53 -23.02 -2.24 8.00
CA ASP A 53 -21.66 -2.77 8.02
C ASP A 53 -21.15 -3.07 6.61
N PHE A 54 -22.05 -3.42 5.69
CA PHE A 54 -21.70 -3.74 4.31
C PHE A 54 -20.97 -2.60 3.60
N ASP A 55 -21.48 -1.37 3.71
CA ASP A 55 -20.86 -0.20 3.11
C ASP A 55 -19.50 0.11 3.74
N ASN A 56 -19.39 0.01 5.06
CA ASN A 56 -18.13 0.20 5.78
C ASN A 56 -17.06 -0.83 5.36
N TYR A 57 -17.43 -2.10 5.26
CA TYR A 57 -16.54 -3.14 4.77
C TYR A 57 -16.18 -2.97 3.29
N GLY A 58 -17.09 -2.44 2.48
CA GLY A 58 -16.83 -2.06 1.08
C GLY A 58 -15.78 -0.95 0.95
N ILE A 59 -15.91 0.11 1.76
CA ILE A 59 -14.93 1.19 1.84
C ILE A 59 -13.58 0.66 2.29
N LEU A 60 -13.56 -0.16 3.35
CA LEU A 60 -12.34 -0.73 3.89
C LEU A 60 -11.63 -1.65 2.88
N LEU A 61 -12.39 -2.49 2.18
CA LEU A 61 -11.87 -3.35 1.12
C LEU A 61 -11.17 -2.53 0.03
N ASN A 62 -11.79 -1.45 -0.43
CA ASN A 62 -11.22 -0.57 -1.44
C ASN A 62 -9.93 0.11 -0.95
N GLY A 63 -9.89 0.52 0.33
CA GLY A 63 -8.69 1.07 0.96
C GLY A 63 -7.53 0.07 0.97
N TYR A 64 -7.76 -1.18 1.40
CA TYR A 64 -6.75 -2.22 1.38
C TYR A 64 -6.29 -2.59 -0.04
N VAL A 65 -7.20 -2.62 -1.02
CA VAL A 65 -6.84 -2.87 -2.42
C VAL A 65 -5.97 -1.73 -2.97
N ALA A 66 -6.26 -0.48 -2.62
CA ALA A 66 -5.42 0.66 -3.00
C ALA A 66 -4.01 0.55 -2.37
N LEU A 67 -3.94 0.21 -1.08
CA LEU A 67 -2.67 -0.03 -0.38
C LEU A 67 -1.86 -1.16 -1.03
N GLN A 68 -2.50 -2.29 -1.34
CA GLN A 68 -1.87 -3.42 -2.02
C GLN A 68 -1.24 -2.99 -3.36
N LYS A 69 -1.94 -2.16 -4.14
CA LYS A 69 -1.41 -1.61 -5.41
C LYS A 69 -0.19 -0.74 -5.20
N VAL A 70 -0.19 0.11 -4.16
CA VAL A 70 0.96 0.97 -3.83
C VAL A 70 2.17 0.14 -3.43
N LEU A 71 1.98 -0.84 -2.52
CA LEU A 71 3.04 -1.74 -2.08
C LEU A 71 3.66 -2.53 -3.25
N LYS A 72 2.83 -3.06 -4.17
CA LYS A 72 3.30 -3.72 -5.39
C LYS A 72 4.09 -2.80 -6.31
N LYS A 73 3.68 -1.53 -6.45
CA LYS A 73 4.44 -0.54 -7.23
C LYS A 73 5.79 -0.22 -6.61
N ILE A 74 5.87 -0.17 -5.27
CA ILE A 74 7.13 0.04 -4.56
C ILE A 74 8.06 -1.16 -4.77
N GLU A 75 7.53 -2.39 -4.67
CA GLU A 75 8.30 -3.62 -4.93
C GLU A 75 8.78 -3.72 -6.39
N ALA A 76 7.94 -3.36 -7.37
CA ALA A 76 8.26 -3.42 -8.79
C ALA A 76 9.22 -2.32 -9.28
N LYS A 77 9.41 -1.24 -8.51
CA LYS A 77 10.39 -0.16 -8.80
C LYS A 77 11.82 -0.49 -8.33
N LYS A 78 12.08 -1.75 -7.97
CA LYS A 78 13.42 -2.26 -7.70
C LYS A 78 14.31 -2.28 -8.93
#